data_AF-A0A2H0R9I1-F1
#
_entry.id   AF-A0A2H0R9I1-F1
#
_cell.length_a   1.000
_cell.length_b   1.000
_cell.length_c   1.000
_cell.angle_alpha   90.00
_cell.angle_beta   90.00
_cell.angle_gamma   90.00
#
_symmetry.space_group_name_H-M   'P 1'
#
loop_
_entity.id
_entity.type
_entity.pdbx_description
1 polymer ?
#
loop_
_entity_poly.entity_id
_entity_poly.type
_entity_poly.pdbx_seq_one_letter_code
_entity_poly.pdbx_strand_id
1 'polypeptide(L)'
;MNMLIKLLINAFLLYAVAYLVPGVTIPSFFTAVIVFLVMSLINVFIKPILKLLILPVNILTLGIFGIVLNIVLFMLITYVVPDFYISSFWSAAFALFLFSILQAVVNTLE
;
A
#
# COMPACT_ATOMS: atom_id res chain seq x y z
N MET A 1 15.77 -1.09 13.09
CA MET A 1 16.17 0.35 13.12
C MET A 1 15.15 1.21 13.90
N ASN A 2 15.44 2.48 14.22
CA ASN A 2 14.46 3.41 14.84
C ASN A 2 13.20 3.54 13.96
N MET A 3 12.00 3.54 14.55
CA MET A 3 10.71 3.60 13.83
C MET A 3 10.60 4.74 12.80
N LEU A 4 11.23 5.89 13.09
CA LEU A 4 11.29 7.04 12.18
C LEU A 4 12.01 6.74 10.86
N ILE A 5 13.11 5.99 10.90
CA ILE A 5 13.90 5.68 9.70
C ILE A 5 13.13 4.67 8.83
N LYS A 6 12.47 3.69 9.46
CA LYS A 6 11.65 2.70 8.75
C LYS A 6 10.48 3.35 7.99
N LEU A 7 9.85 4.36 8.59
CA LEU A 7 8.78 5.13 7.95
C LEU A 7 9.28 5.86 6.70
N LEU A 8 10.42 6.54 6.80
CA LEU A 8 11.02 7.26 5.66
C LEU A 8 11.43 6.32 4.53
N ILE A 9 12.04 5.17 4.85
CA ILE A 9 12.41 4.17 3.85
C ILE A 9 11.17 3.65 3.13
N ASN A 10 10.12 3.28 3.86
CA ASN A 10 8.91 2.76 3.24
C ASN A 10 8.18 3.79 2.37
N ALA A 11 8.14 5.06 2.79
CA ALA A 11 7.62 6.15 1.96
C ALA A 11 8.44 6.32 0.67
N PHE A 12 9.77 6.24 0.78
CA PHE A 12 10.66 6.30 -0.37
C PHE A 12 10.49 5.10 -1.31
N LEU A 13 10.37 3.89 -0.78
CA LEU A 13 10.07 2.70 -1.58
C LEU A 13 8.75 2.85 -2.33
N LEU A 14 7.71 3.35 -1.67
CA LEU A 14 6.42 3.56 -2.30
C LEU A 14 6.50 4.60 -3.44
N TYR A 15 7.24 5.68 -3.21
CA TYR A 15 7.53 6.67 -4.23
C TYR A 15 8.25 6.05 -5.42
N ALA A 16 9.31 5.27 -5.19
CA ALA A 16 10.06 4.58 -6.24
C ALA A 16 9.17 3.63 -7.04
N VAL A 17 8.28 2.88 -6.37
CA VAL A 17 7.33 1.98 -7.03
C VAL A 17 6.34 2.75 -7.92
N ALA A 18 5.85 3.90 -7.46
CA ALA A 18 4.96 4.72 -8.28
C ALA A 18 5.62 5.20 -9.58
N TYR A 19 6.93 5.45 -9.57
CA TYR A 19 7.68 5.76 -10.79
C TYR A 19 7.85 4.56 -11.73
N LEU A 20 7.93 3.35 -11.19
CA LEU A 20 8.13 2.13 -11.97
C LEU A 20 6.83 1.56 -12.54
N VAL A 21 5.70 1.81 -11.90
CA VAL A 21 4.41 1.21 -12.28
C VAL A 21 3.57 2.20 -13.09
N PRO A 22 3.33 1.92 -14.39
CA PRO A 22 2.48 2.76 -15.20
C PRO A 22 1.05 2.78 -14.65
N GLY A 23 0.53 3.99 -14.47
CA GLY A 23 -0.80 4.20 -13.91
C GLY A 23 -0.83 4.49 -12.41
N VAL A 24 0.31 4.57 -11.71
CA VAL A 24 0.38 5.16 -10.37
C VAL A 24 1.12 6.48 -10.48
N THR A 25 0.52 7.57 -10.00
CA THR A 25 1.12 8.90 -10.08
C THR A 25 1.23 9.51 -8.69
N ILE A 26 2.45 9.86 -8.31
CA ILE A 26 2.75 10.60 -7.08
C ILE A 26 3.57 11.84 -7.50
N PRO A 27 3.03 13.06 -7.34
CA PRO A 27 3.63 14.27 -7.90
C PRO A 27 4.87 14.74 -7.15
N SER A 28 5.02 14.38 -5.87
CA SER A 28 6.14 14.82 -5.05
C SER A 28 6.49 13.82 -3.95
N PHE A 29 7.73 13.88 -3.48
CA PHE A 29 8.17 13.10 -2.32
C PHE A 29 7.34 13.43 -1.06
N PHE A 30 6.91 14.68 -0.90
CA PHE A 30 6.04 15.09 0.20
C PHE A 30 4.69 14.37 0.13
N THR A 31 4.09 14.27 -1.06
CA THR A 31 2.87 13.48 -1.28
C THR A 31 3.10 12.01 -0.94
N ALA A 32 4.26 11.43 -1.29
CA ALA A 32 4.57 10.04 -0.95
C ALA A 32 4.59 9.78 0.56
N VAL A 33 5.16 10.72 1.33
CA VAL A 33 5.15 10.64 2.80
C VAL A 33 3.73 10.69 3.35
N ILE A 34 2.88 11.58 2.82
CA ILE A 34 1.45 11.65 3.20
C ILE A 34 0.72 10.36 2.83
N VAL A 35 0.90 9.85 1.61
CA VAL A 35 0.32 8.57 1.15
C VAL A 35 0.73 7.45 2.10
N PHE A 36 2.01 7.35 2.45
CA PHE A 36 2.48 6.31 3.37
C PHE A 36 1.91 6.47 4.78
N LEU A 37 1.81 7.69 5.30
CA LEU A 37 1.17 7.97 6.59
C LEU A 37 -0.31 7.54 6.59
N VAL A 38 -1.06 7.91 5.56
CA VAL A 38 -2.47 7.51 5.40
C VAL A 38 -2.58 6.00 5.24
N MET A 39 -1.72 5.38 4.44
CA MET A 39 -1.68 3.93 4.27
C MET A 39 -1.43 3.21 5.60
N SER A 40 -0.48 3.70 6.40
CA SER A 40 -0.19 3.19 7.74
C SER A 40 -1.41 3.31 8.64
N LEU A 41 -2.10 4.46 8.62
CA LEU A 41 -3.31 4.68 9.40
C LEU A 41 -4.45 3.72 9.00
N ILE A 42 -4.69 3.58 7.70
CA ILE A 42 -5.68 2.63 7.16
C ILE A 42 -5.34 1.20 7.59
N ASN A 43 -4.06 0.82 7.58
CA ASN A 43 -3.62 -0.51 8.00
C ASN A 43 -3.79 -0.77 9.50
N VAL A 44 -3.69 0.27 10.34
CA VAL A 44 -3.87 0.17 11.80
C VAL A 44 -5.34 0.15 12.18
N PHE A 45 -6.17 1.00 11.56
CA PHE A 45 -7.57 1.18 11.98
C PHE A 45 -8.56 0.41 11.10
N ILE A 46 -8.50 0.59 9.78
CA ILE A 46 -9.53 0.09 8.85
C ILE A 46 -9.32 -1.38 8.53
N LYS A 47 -8.09 -1.76 8.19
CA LYS A 47 -7.73 -3.12 7.79
C LYS A 47 -8.13 -4.21 8.80
N PRO A 48 -7.92 -4.09 10.13
CA PRO A 48 -8.32 -5.15 11.06
C PRO A 48 -9.84 -5.37 11.09
N ILE A 49 -10.62 -4.30 11.03
CA ILE A 49 -12.08 -4.35 11.04
C ILE A 49 -12.59 -5.07 9.77
N LEU A 50 -12.11 -4.64 8.59
CA LEU A 50 -12.49 -5.28 7.33
C LEU A 50 -12.02 -6.73 7.25
N LYS A 51 -10.80 -7.03 7.72
CA LYS A 51 -10.27 -8.40 7.71
C LYS A 51 -11.12 -9.34 8.56
N LEU A 52 -11.64 -8.87 9.69
CA LEU A 52 -12.55 -9.64 10.54
C LEU A 52 -13.88 -9.90 9.84
N LEU A 53 -14.46 -8.88 9.20
CA LEU A 53 -15.73 -9.00 8.47
C LEU A 53 -15.63 -9.96 7.27
N ILE A 54 -14.49 -9.90 6.57
CA ILE A 54 -14.25 -10.65 5.34
C ILE A 54 -13.69 -12.05 5.63
N LEU A 55 -13.29 -12.33 6.87
CA LEU A 55 -12.71 -13.62 7.30
C LEU A 55 -13.44 -14.87 6.75
N PRO A 56 -14.79 -15.01 6.82
CA PRO A 56 -15.47 -16.17 6.26
C PRO A 56 -15.28 -16.27 4.74
N VAL A 57 -15.43 -15.17 4.02
CA VAL A 57 -15.19 -15.10 2.56
C VAL A 57 -13.72 -15.39 2.24
N ASN A 58 -12.81 -14.90 3.07
CA ASN A 58 -11.38 -15.11 2.90
C ASN A 58 -11.00 -16.59 3.06
N ILE A 59 -11.65 -17.31 3.98
CA ILE A 59 -11.48 -18.77 4.12
C ILE A 59 -12.04 -19.48 2.89
N LEU A 60 -13.25 -19.12 2.46
CA LEU A 60 -13.89 -19.72 1.27
C LEU A 60 -13.10 -19.50 -0.02
N THR A 61 -12.40 -18.36 -0.12
CA THR A 61 -11.56 -18.00 -1.29
C THR A 61 -10.09 -18.36 -1.12
N LEU A 62 -9.75 -19.18 -0.12
CA LEU A 62 -8.36 -19.62 0.17
C LEU A 62 -7.37 -18.46 0.37
N GLY A 63 -7.84 -17.31 0.84
CA GLY A 63 -7.02 -16.12 1.09
C GLY A 63 -6.89 -15.16 -0.09
N ILE A 64 -7.42 -15.49 -1.28
CA ILE A 64 -7.32 -14.64 -2.48
C ILE A 64 -8.01 -13.29 -2.24
N PHE A 65 -9.16 -13.28 -1.56
CA PHE A 65 -9.88 -12.04 -1.27
C PHE A 65 -9.09 -11.10 -0.35
N GLY A 66 -8.18 -11.62 0.46
CA GLY A 66 -7.26 -10.81 1.27
C GLY A 66 -6.28 -9.99 0.42
N ILE A 67 -5.88 -10.49 -0.75
CA ILE A 67 -5.07 -9.74 -1.72
C ILE A 67 -5.91 -8.60 -2.30
N VAL A 68 -7.14 -8.89 -2.71
CA VAL A 68 -8.09 -7.91 -3.23
C VAL A 68 -8.32 -6.79 -2.21
N LEU A 69 -8.51 -7.15 -0.93
CA LEU A 69 -8.66 -6.17 0.14
C LEU A 69 -7.45 -5.23 0.27
N ASN A 70 -6.22 -5.75 0.19
CA ASN A 70 -5.04 -4.88 0.24
C ASN A 70 -5.01 -3.90 -0.95
N ILE A 71 -5.38 -4.35 -2.15
CA ILE A 71 -5.46 -3.52 -3.36
C ILE A 71 -6.52 -2.43 -3.19
N VAL A 72 -7.72 -2.82 -2.74
CA VAL A 72 -8.83 -1.88 -2.48
C VAL A 72 -8.45 -0.85 -1.43
N LEU A 73 -7.79 -1.26 -0.34
CA LEU A 73 -7.30 -0.33 0.69
C LEU A 73 -6.25 0.66 0.14
N PHE A 74 -5.38 0.20 -0.75
CA PHE A 74 -4.40 1.08 -1.39
C PHE A 74 -5.07 2.08 -2.34
N MET A 75 -6.05 1.62 -3.13
CA MET A 75 -6.88 2.51 -3.95
C MET A 75 -7.70 3.47 -3.10
N LEU A 76 -8.12 3.10 -1.89
CA LEU A 76 -8.83 4.00 -1.00
C LEU A 76 -8.01 5.27 -0.66
N ILE A 77 -6.69 5.17 -0.68
CA ILE A 77 -5.80 6.31 -0.42
C ILE A 77 -5.92 7.38 -1.50
N THR A 78 -6.23 7.04 -2.76
CA THR A 78 -6.40 8.04 -3.83
C THR A 78 -7.60 8.96 -3.57
N TYR A 79 -8.56 8.52 -2.74
CA TYR A 79 -9.70 9.34 -2.35
C TYR A 79 -9.39 10.23 -1.14
N VAL A 80 -8.38 9.89 -0.35
CA VAL A 80 -8.00 10.61 0.88
C VAL A 80 -6.89 11.61 0.61
N VAL A 81 -5.94 11.26 -0.26
CA VAL A 81 -4.76 12.08 -0.55
C VAL A 81 -4.95 12.77 -1.90
N PRO A 82 -5.08 14.11 -1.93
CA PRO A 82 -5.15 14.85 -3.17
C PRO A 82 -3.86 14.64 -3.98
N ASP A 83 -4.00 14.68 -5.30
CA ASP A 83 -2.93 14.51 -6.27
C ASP A 83 -2.28 13.12 -6.34
N PHE A 84 -2.75 12.14 -5.55
CA PHE A 84 -2.38 10.74 -5.71
C PHE A 84 -3.42 10.00 -6.56
N TYR A 85 -3.04 9.59 -7.76
CA TYR A 85 -3.95 8.89 -8.67
C TYR A 85 -3.43 7.52 -9.05
N ILE A 86 -4.37 6.55 -9.06
CA ILE A 86 -4.16 5.22 -9.60
C ILE A 86 -5.19 4.97 -10.72
N SER A 87 -4.71 4.64 -11.92
CA SER A 87 -5.54 4.52 -13.12
C SER A 87 -6.42 3.28 -13.15
N SER A 88 -5.99 2.18 -12.53
CA SER A 88 -6.69 0.90 -12.62
C SER A 88 -6.40 -0.01 -11.42
N PHE A 89 -7.30 -0.97 -11.21
CA PHE A 89 -7.11 -2.04 -10.21
C PHE A 89 -5.82 -2.82 -10.45
N TRP A 90 -5.48 -3.11 -11.71
CA TRP A 90 -4.27 -3.84 -12.06
C TRP A 90 -3.01 -3.03 -11.75
N SER A 91 -3.00 -1.72 -12.04
CA SER A 91 -1.89 -0.84 -11.66
C SER A 91 -1.68 -0.82 -10.14
N ALA A 92 -2.76 -0.75 -9.36
CA ALA A 92 -2.68 -0.86 -7.89
C ALA A 92 -2.12 -2.22 -7.44
N ALA A 93 -2.57 -3.32 -8.07
CA ALA A 93 -2.09 -4.67 -7.78
C ALA A 93 -0.59 -4.83 -8.05
N PHE A 94 -0.13 -4.39 -9.22
CA PHE A 94 1.29 -4.42 -9.58
C PHE A 94 2.14 -3.55 -8.66
N ALA A 95 1.66 -2.35 -8.31
CA ALA A 95 2.35 -1.47 -7.36
C ALA A 95 2.51 -2.13 -5.99
N LEU A 96 1.44 -2.69 -5.42
CA LEU A 96 1.52 -3.38 -4.13
C LEU A 96 2.41 -4.61 -4.18
N PHE A 97 2.38 -5.36 -5.29
CA PHE A 97 3.24 -6.52 -5.48
C PHE A 97 4.72 -6.12 -5.49
N LEU A 98 5.11 -5.12 -6.30
CA LEU A 98 6.47 -4.58 -6.30
C LEU A 98 6.87 -4.04 -4.92
N PHE A 99 5.98 -3.26 -4.30
CA PHE A 99 6.21 -2.68 -2.99
C PHE A 99 6.44 -3.75 -1.91
N SER A 100 5.69 -4.86 -1.96
CA SER A 100 5.89 -6.00 -1.05
C SER A 100 7.26 -6.65 -1.24
N ILE A 101 7.73 -6.78 -2.47
CA ILE A 101 9.06 -7.34 -2.78
C ILE A 101 10.15 -6.42 -2.25
N LEU A 102 10.07 -5.12 -2.53
CA LEU A 102 11.07 -4.15 -2.05
C LEU A 102 11.13 -4.09 -0.52
N GLN A 103 9.96 -4.11 0.14
CA GLN A 103 9.91 -4.20 1.59
C GLN A 103 10.50 -5.50 2.13
N ALA A 104 10.28 -6.64 1.47
CA ALA A 104 10.87 -7.90 1.88
C ALA A 104 12.41 -7.81 1.88
N VAL A 105 13.00 -7.23 0.83
CA VAL A 105 14.45 -6.99 0.75
C VAL A 105 14.92 -6.07 1.88
N VAL A 106 14.24 -4.96 2.14
CA VAL A 106 14.63 -4.06 3.23
C VAL A 106 14.55 -4.74 4.60
N ASN A 107 13.50 -5.53 4.85
CA ASN A 107 13.36 -6.25 6.12
C ASN A 107 14.42 -7.34 6.30
N THR A 108 15.04 -7.86 5.22
CA THR A 108 16.16 -8.81 5.33
C THR A 108 17.51 -8.14 5.61
N LEU A 109 17.61 -6.82 5.42
CA LEU A 109 18.81 -6.03 5.70
C LEU A 109 18.82 -5.43 7.11
N GLU A 110 17.68 -5.47 7.82
CA GLU A 110 17.55 -5.15 9.25
C GLU A 110 17.93 -6.35 10.14
#